data_AF-A0A7S1F000-F1
#
_entry.id   AF-A0A7S1F000-F1
#
_cell.length_a   1.000
_cell.length_b   1.000
_cell.length_c   1.000
_cell.angle_alpha   90.00
_cell.angle_beta   90.00
_cell.angle_gamma   90.00
#
_symmetry.space_group_name_H-M   'P 1'
#
loop_
_entity.id
_entity.type
_entity.pdbx_description
1 polymer ?
#
loop_
_entity_poly.entity_id
_entity_poly.type
_entity_poly.pdbx_seq_one_letter_code
_entity_poly.pdbx_strand_id
1 'polypeptide(L)'
;HAVASDADSSSAWSHGKRWTQAKWTPGVDQIDFSEAEVMQTKALMPAATAPLTETSTTPIGRLAERCTGIGASELSLSLSGLDSLKIISLVSTLRRELDVNVAARDVARCASLQELEELCASVAETHEDHAA
;
A
#
# COMPACT_ATOMS: atom_id res chain seq x y z
N HIS A 1 4.17 -61.98 -19.08
CA HIS A 1 2.94 -61.41 -18.48
C HIS A 1 3.38 -60.53 -17.31
N ALA A 2 3.70 -59.25 -17.55
CA ALA A 2 2.76 -58.10 -17.64
C ALA A 2 2.51 -57.53 -16.22
N VAL A 3 3.30 -56.52 -15.79
CA VAL A 3 2.96 -55.08 -15.54
C VAL A 3 1.93 -54.87 -14.41
N ALA A 4 1.96 -53.90 -13.50
CA ALA A 4 2.58 -52.57 -13.35
C ALA A 4 2.68 -52.28 -11.81
N SER A 5 3.57 -51.50 -11.19
CA SER A 5 4.00 -50.10 -11.38
C SER A 5 2.86 -49.08 -11.42
N ASP A 6 2.41 -48.63 -10.25
CA ASP A 6 1.72 -47.34 -10.10
C ASP A 6 2.17 -46.66 -8.80
N ALA A 7 3.32 -46.02 -8.90
CA ALA A 7 3.67 -44.85 -8.11
C ALA A 7 3.61 -43.65 -9.07
N ASP A 8 3.22 -42.50 -8.51
CA ASP A 8 3.13 -41.19 -9.15
C ASP A 8 1.75 -40.80 -9.70
N SER A 9 1.00 -40.07 -8.87
CA SER A 9 -0.01 -39.13 -9.33
C SER A 9 0.44 -37.73 -8.94
N SER A 10 1.49 -37.25 -9.62
CA SER A 10 1.85 -35.84 -9.66
C SER A 10 1.44 -35.28 -11.03
N SER A 11 0.25 -34.71 -11.10
CA SER A 11 -0.22 -33.92 -12.24
C SER A 11 -1.34 -33.00 -11.77
N ALA A 12 -1.47 -31.75 -12.19
CA ALA A 12 -0.58 -30.86 -12.92
C ALA A 12 -1.28 -29.50 -12.74
N TRP A 13 -0.81 -28.66 -11.84
CA TRP A 13 -1.37 -27.33 -11.65
C TRP A 13 -0.73 -26.38 -12.68
N SER A 14 -0.98 -26.64 -13.96
CA SER A 14 -0.45 -25.85 -15.07
C SER A 14 -1.49 -24.89 -15.60
N HIS A 15 -1.84 -23.86 -14.82
CA HIS A 15 -2.49 -22.66 -15.35
C HIS A 15 -1.89 -21.39 -14.74
N GLY A 16 -0.57 -21.25 -14.86
CA GLY A 16 0.10 -19.96 -14.68
C GLY A 16 -0.22 -19.06 -15.86
N LYS A 17 -1.34 -18.31 -15.80
CA LYS A 17 -1.53 -17.14 -16.67
C LYS A 17 -0.39 -16.17 -16.36
N ARG A 18 0.60 -16.14 -17.25
CA ARG A 18 1.78 -15.30 -17.13
C ARG A 18 1.30 -13.85 -17.29
N TRP A 19 1.12 -13.16 -16.18
CA TRP A 19 0.81 -11.72 -16.19
C TRP A 19 1.97 -11.02 -16.89
N THR A 20 1.73 -10.49 -18.09
CA THR A 20 2.69 -9.62 -18.75
C THR A 20 2.70 -8.30 -17.98
N GLN A 21 3.88 -7.93 -17.48
CA GLN A 21 4.12 -6.70 -16.75
C GLN A 21 3.56 -5.52 -17.56
N ALA A 22 2.54 -4.85 -17.01
CA ALA A 22 2.02 -3.63 -17.59
C ALA A 22 3.17 -2.62 -17.62
N LYS A 23 3.63 -2.27 -18.82
CA LYS A 23 4.64 -1.24 -19.00
C LYS A 23 3.97 0.09 -18.70
N TRP A 24 4.25 0.63 -17.52
CA TRP A 24 3.82 1.97 -17.16
C TRP A 24 4.41 2.98 -18.16
N THR A 25 3.56 3.84 -18.71
CA THR A 25 3.96 4.93 -19.61
C THR A 25 3.83 6.25 -18.84
N PRO A 26 4.94 6.95 -18.51
CA PRO A 26 4.88 8.31 -18.00
C PRO A 26 4.26 9.19 -19.09
N GLY A 27 3.19 9.93 -18.76
CA GLY A 27 2.51 10.79 -19.73
C GLY A 27 1.02 11.05 -19.50
N VAL A 28 0.41 10.50 -18.44
CA VAL A 28 -1.00 10.78 -18.07
C VAL A 28 -1.10 11.97 -17.11
N ASP A 29 0.01 12.64 -16.79
CA ASP A 29 0.05 13.78 -15.87
C ASP A 29 -0.31 15.12 -16.51
N GLN A 30 -0.59 15.15 -17.83
CA GLN A 30 -0.95 16.37 -18.56
C GLN A 30 -2.45 16.42 -18.85
N ILE A 31 -3.26 16.47 -17.78
CA ILE A 31 -4.65 16.91 -17.88
C ILE A 31 -4.67 18.37 -17.43
N ASP A 32 -4.75 19.29 -18.38
CA ASP A 32 -4.89 20.72 -18.11
C ASP A 32 -6.39 21.01 -17.95
N PHE A 33 -6.83 21.21 -16.70
CA PHE A 33 -8.21 21.56 -16.40
C PHE A 33 -8.37 23.07 -16.50
N SER A 34 -9.35 23.53 -17.27
CA SER A 34 -9.68 24.95 -17.28
C SER A 34 -10.19 25.42 -15.91
N GLU A 35 -9.94 26.68 -15.56
CA GLU A 35 -10.42 27.28 -14.30
C GLU A 35 -11.95 27.14 -14.14
N ALA A 36 -12.69 27.15 -15.26
CA ALA A 36 -14.13 26.94 -15.29
C ALA A 36 -14.56 25.51 -14.91
N GLU A 37 -13.84 24.49 -15.39
CA GLU A 37 -14.08 23.08 -15.01
C GLU A 37 -13.80 22.85 -13.53
N VAL A 38 -12.70 23.42 -13.02
CA VAL A 38 -12.34 23.34 -11.60
C VAL A 38 -13.42 24.00 -10.72
N MET A 39 -13.93 25.16 -11.12
CA MET A 39 -15.01 25.84 -10.41
C MET A 39 -16.32 25.03 -10.41
N GLN A 40 -16.68 24.43 -11.56
CA GLN A 40 -17.88 23.63 -11.68
C GLN A 40 -17.81 22.36 -10.84
N THR A 41 -16.65 21.68 -10.80
CA THR A 41 -16.42 20.54 -9.91
C THR A 41 -16.52 20.96 -8.45
N LYS A 42 -15.87 22.07 -8.06
CA LYS A 42 -15.91 22.59 -6.68
C LYS A 42 -17.32 22.97 -6.22
N ALA A 43 -18.16 23.46 -7.12
CA ALA A 43 -19.57 23.79 -6.84
C ALA A 43 -20.45 22.54 -6.64
N LEU A 44 -20.08 21.41 -7.25
CA LEU A 44 -20.79 20.13 -7.13
C LEU A 44 -20.26 19.25 -5.98
N MET A 45 -19.11 19.60 -5.40
CA MET A 45 -18.63 18.92 -4.20
C MET A 45 -19.53 19.31 -3.02
N PRO A 46 -20.09 18.33 -2.27
CA PRO A 46 -20.81 18.64 -1.05
C PRO A 46 -19.87 19.39 -0.11
N ALA A 47 -20.29 20.56 0.35
CA ALA A 47 -19.56 21.34 1.34
C ALA A 47 -19.17 20.42 2.49
N ALA A 48 -17.87 20.20 2.67
CA ALA A 48 -17.31 19.36 3.72
C ALA A 48 -17.70 19.92 5.09
N THR A 49 -18.89 19.57 5.55
CA THR A 49 -19.33 19.76 6.93
C THR A 49 -18.93 18.51 7.68
N ALA A 50 -17.63 18.44 7.95
CA ALA A 50 -17.07 17.89 9.17
C ALA A 50 -15.60 18.36 9.20
N PRO A 51 -15.13 19.03 10.27
CA PRO A 51 -13.72 19.01 10.55
C PRO A 51 -13.39 17.53 10.81
N LEU A 52 -12.80 16.85 9.84
CA LEU A 52 -12.29 15.51 10.05
C LEU A 52 -11.08 15.67 10.98
N THR A 53 -11.42 15.49 12.25
CA THR A 53 -10.58 15.35 13.42
C THR A 53 -9.33 14.55 13.07
N GLU A 54 -8.18 15.16 13.30
CA GLU A 54 -6.85 14.52 13.33
C GLU A 54 -6.45 13.83 12.03
N THR A 55 -6.11 14.61 11.02
CA THR A 55 -5.19 14.18 9.96
C THR A 55 -3.90 13.68 10.62
N SER A 56 -3.48 12.44 10.36
CA SER A 56 -2.12 12.04 10.72
C SER A 56 -1.12 13.04 10.11
N THR A 57 -0.35 13.69 10.99
CA THR A 57 0.58 14.75 10.60
C THR A 57 1.71 14.19 9.72
N THR A 58 2.01 12.90 9.85
CA THR A 58 3.10 12.22 9.15
C THR A 58 2.69 11.73 7.76
N PRO A 59 3.63 11.67 6.80
CA PRO A 59 3.34 11.11 5.48
C PRO A 59 2.90 9.64 5.55
N ILE A 60 3.49 8.85 6.47
CA ILE A 60 3.19 7.42 6.65
C ILE A 60 1.77 7.23 7.17
N GLY A 61 1.32 8.03 8.14
CA GLY A 61 -0.05 7.98 8.63
C GLY A 61 -1.07 8.25 7.52
N ARG A 62 -0.81 9.24 6.66
CA ARG A 62 -1.71 9.54 5.53
C ARG A 62 -1.78 8.37 4.56
N LEU A 63 -0.68 7.65 4.34
CA LEU A 63 -0.68 6.43 3.52
C LEU A 63 -1.48 5.31 4.19
N ALA A 64 -1.32 5.13 5.49
CA ALA A 64 -2.03 4.13 6.27
C ALA A 64 -3.55 4.37 6.23
N GLU A 65 -4.01 5.61 6.43
CA GLU A 65 -5.43 5.97 6.33
C GLU A 65 -5.98 5.67 4.93
N ARG A 66 -5.28 6.10 3.87
CA ARG A 66 -5.71 5.88 2.48
C ARG A 66 -5.80 4.39 2.12
N CYS A 67 -4.89 3.57 2.63
CA CYS A 67 -4.85 2.14 2.30
C CYS A 67 -5.82 1.30 3.14
N THR A 68 -6.11 1.73 4.37
CA THR A 68 -6.90 0.94 5.33
C THR A 68 -8.34 1.39 5.44
N GLY A 69 -8.63 2.65 5.10
CA GLY A 69 -9.92 3.31 5.31
C GLY A 69 -10.22 3.62 6.78
N ILE A 70 -9.24 3.49 7.67
CA ILE A 70 -9.35 3.74 9.11
C ILE A 70 -8.72 5.11 9.41
N GLY A 71 -9.33 5.90 10.28
CA GLY A 71 -8.83 7.24 10.63
C GLY A 71 -7.54 7.21 11.45
N ALA A 72 -6.77 8.31 11.45
CA ALA A 72 -5.49 8.44 12.14
C ALA A 72 -5.56 8.04 13.62
N SER A 73 -6.57 8.53 14.34
CA SER A 73 -6.73 8.28 15.78
C SER A 73 -6.96 6.80 16.06
N GLU A 74 -7.67 6.08 15.19
CA GLU A 74 -7.86 4.63 15.33
C GLU A 74 -6.60 3.84 14.98
N LEU A 75 -5.88 4.23 13.92
CA LEU A 75 -4.59 3.62 13.56
C LEU A 75 -3.50 3.87 14.61
N SER A 76 -3.57 4.99 15.32
CA SER A 76 -2.69 5.31 16.44
C SER A 76 -2.94 4.41 17.65
N LEU A 77 -4.17 3.91 17.81
CA LEU A 77 -4.56 3.00 18.89
C LEU A 77 -4.31 1.53 18.53
N SER A 78 -4.61 1.12 17.29
CA SER A 78 -4.36 -0.25 16.84
C SER A 78 -4.21 -0.36 15.31
N LEU A 79 -3.02 -0.78 14.86
CA LEU A 79 -2.79 -1.37 13.54
C LEU A 79 -2.99 -2.90 13.54
N SER A 80 -3.08 -3.50 14.73
CA SER A 80 -3.30 -4.94 14.86
C SER A 80 -4.70 -5.31 14.35
N GLY A 81 -4.79 -6.38 13.55
CA GLY A 81 -6.04 -6.85 12.96
C GLY A 81 -6.34 -6.35 11.53
N LEU A 82 -5.40 -5.64 10.89
CA LEU A 82 -5.52 -5.34 9.47
C LEU A 82 -5.54 -6.61 8.62
N ASP A 83 -6.49 -6.67 7.68
CA ASP A 83 -6.52 -7.72 6.67
C ASP A 83 -5.22 -7.73 5.85
N SER A 84 -4.78 -8.93 5.45
CA SER A 84 -3.56 -9.10 4.64
C SER A 84 -3.56 -8.25 3.37
N LEU A 85 -4.72 -8.04 2.75
CA LEU A 85 -4.86 -7.15 1.58
C LEU A 85 -4.53 -5.68 1.90
N LYS A 86 -4.97 -5.18 3.06
CA LYS A 86 -4.67 -3.81 3.50
C LYS A 86 -3.19 -3.65 3.79
N ILE A 87 -2.56 -4.65 4.40
CA ILE A 87 -1.11 -4.68 4.67
C ILE A 87 -0.32 -4.67 3.36
N ILE A 88 -0.69 -5.51 2.38
CA ILE A 88 -0.02 -5.55 1.08
C ILE A 88 -0.19 -4.21 0.34
N SER A 89 -1.38 -3.61 0.39
CA SER A 89 -1.65 -2.30 -0.21
C SER A 89 -0.80 -1.19 0.43
N LEU A 90 -0.69 -1.20 1.75
CA LEU A 90 0.12 -0.26 2.51
C LEU A 90 1.60 -0.39 2.17
N VAL A 91 2.16 -1.60 2.19
CA VAL A 91 3.56 -1.87 1.82
C VAL A 91 3.84 -1.43 0.38
N SER A 92 2.93 -1.74 -0.55
CA SER A 92 3.08 -1.34 -1.96
C SER A 92 3.09 0.18 -2.13
N THR A 93 2.27 0.88 -1.34
CA THR A 93 2.20 2.34 -1.37
C THR A 93 3.41 2.98 -0.70
N LEU A 94 3.88 2.45 0.43
CA LEU A 94 5.11 2.90 1.09
C LEU A 94 6.32 2.81 0.16
N ARG A 95 6.45 1.70 -0.57
CA ARG A 95 7.51 1.51 -1.58
C ARG A 95 7.40 2.49 -2.74
N ARG A 96 6.19 2.76 -3.24
CA ARG A 96 5.99 3.62 -4.42
C ARG A 96 6.12 5.12 -4.09
N GLU A 97 5.63 5.54 -2.94
CA GLU A 97 5.51 6.97 -2.60
C GLU A 97 6.67 7.49 -1.76
N LEU A 98 7.26 6.64 -0.91
CA LEU A 98 8.31 7.05 0.03
C LEU A 98 9.64 6.29 -0.18
N ASP A 99 9.70 5.41 -1.19
CA ASP A 99 10.85 4.52 -1.46
C ASP A 99 11.25 3.63 -0.25
N VAL A 100 10.29 3.38 0.66
CA VAL A 100 10.54 2.59 1.87
C VAL A 100 10.24 1.12 1.61
N ASN A 101 11.29 0.28 1.63
CA ASN A 101 11.17 -1.16 1.41
C ASN A 101 10.99 -1.95 2.72
N VAL A 102 9.79 -1.90 3.28
CA VAL A 102 9.39 -2.72 4.44
C VAL A 102 8.79 -4.07 4.01
N ALA A 103 8.96 -5.11 4.83
CA ALA A 103 8.30 -6.39 4.61
C ALA A 103 6.89 -6.39 5.21
N ALA A 104 5.93 -7.03 4.52
CA ALA A 104 4.55 -7.14 5.00
C ALA A 104 4.44 -7.82 6.38
N ARG A 105 5.37 -8.74 6.70
CA ARG A 105 5.46 -9.38 8.01
C ARG A 105 5.75 -8.37 9.11
N ASP A 106 6.61 -7.40 8.86
CA ASP A 106 7.03 -6.42 9.87
C ASP A 106 5.91 -5.40 10.08
N VAL A 107 5.28 -4.95 8.99
CA VAL A 107 4.07 -4.11 9.06
C VAL A 107 2.92 -4.82 9.81
N ALA A 108 2.74 -6.13 9.61
CA ALA A 108 1.73 -6.91 10.33
C ALA A 108 2.00 -7.05 11.83
N ARG A 109 3.24 -6.80 12.28
CA ARG A 109 3.65 -6.88 13.68
C ARG A 109 3.50 -5.55 14.41
N CYS A 110 3.45 -4.44 13.68
CA CYS A 110 3.22 -3.13 14.27
C CYS A 110 1.86 -3.10 14.96
N ALA A 111 1.86 -2.82 16.25
CA ALA A 111 0.65 -2.68 17.04
C ALA A 111 0.00 -1.30 16.84
N SER A 112 0.77 -0.27 16.49
CA SER A 112 0.31 1.11 16.35
C SER A 112 0.98 1.84 15.18
N LEU A 113 0.37 2.95 14.75
CA LEU A 113 0.93 3.83 13.72
C LEU A 113 2.35 4.30 14.07
N GLN A 114 2.63 4.57 15.35
CA GLN A 114 3.95 4.99 15.80
C GLN A 114 5.02 3.91 15.52
N GLU A 115 4.73 2.64 15.80
CA GLU A 115 5.68 1.55 15.51
C GLU A 115 5.93 1.38 14.01
N LEU A 116 4.92 1.64 13.18
CA LEU A 116 5.09 1.64 11.73
C LEU A 116 5.99 2.79 11.25
N GLU A 117 5.86 3.97 11.86
CA GLU A 117 6.70 5.12 11.56
C GLU A 117 8.16 4.88 11.95
N GLU A 118 8.40 4.36 13.17
CA GLU A 118 9.73 3.97 13.65
C GLU A 118 10.35 2.89 12.76
N LEU A 119 9.55 1.89 12.35
CA LEU A 119 10.00 0.86 11.40
C LEU A 119 10.44 1.48 10.07
N CYS A 120 9.64 2.37 9.50
CA CYS A 120 9.99 3.03 8.23
C CYS A 120 11.23 3.91 8.37
N ALA A 121 11.38 4.64 9.48
CA ALA A 121 12.56 5.45 9.76
C ALA A 121 13.84 4.59 9.83
N SER A 122 13.78 3.47 10.56
CA SER A 122 14.93 2.55 10.68
C SER A 122 15.36 1.95 9.33
N VAL A 123 14.40 1.69 8.43
CA VAL A 123 14.70 1.17 7.09
C VAL A 123 15.33 2.26 6.20
N ALA A 124 14.86 3.50 6.32
CA ALA A 124 15.44 4.62 5.57
C ALA A 124 16.91 4.86 5.95
N GLU A 125 17.25 4.80 7.24
CA GLU A 125 18.63 4.95 7.73
C GLU A 125 19.57 3.86 7.18
N THR A 126 19.10 2.60 7.07
CA THR A 126 19.92 1.50 6.55
C THR A 126 20.26 1.59 5.06
N HIS A 127 19.56 2.43 4.30
CA HIS A 127 19.83 2.60 2.86
C HIS A 127 20.94 3.63 2.58
N GLU A 128 21.34 4.45 3.55
CA GLU A 128 22.45 5.41 3.40
C GLU A 128 23.83 4.78 3.59
N ASP A 129 23.93 3.65 4.31
CA ASP A 129 25.22 2.99 4.64
C ASP A 129 25.86 2.17 3.50
N HIS A 130 25.24 2.07 2.33
CA HIS A 130 25.80 1.36 1.16
C HIS A 130 26.26 2.28 0.01
N ALA A 131 26.23 3.61 0.23
CA ALA A 131 26.67 4.60 -0.75
C ALA A 131 28.01 5.30 -0.41
N ALA A 132 28.76 4.80 0.59
CA ALA A 132 30.07 5.33 0.99
C ALA A 132 31.24 4.44 0.56
#